data_AF-A0A252DZ05-F1
#
_entry.id   AF-A0A252DZ05-F1
#
_cell.length_a   1.000
_cell.length_b   1.000
_cell.length_c   1.000
_cell.angle_alpha   90.00
_cell.angle_beta   90.00
_cell.angle_gamma   90.00
#
_symmetry.space_group_name_H-M   'P 1'
#
loop_
_entity.id
_entity.type
_entity.pdbx_description
1 polymer ?
#
loop_
_entity_poly.entity_id
_entity_poly.type
_entity_poly.pdbx_seq_one_letter_code
_entity_poly.pdbx_strand_id
1 'polypeptide(L)'
;MEITAIIDGSYRYLLRRVWDVNNPQITFIMLNPKGYPIASLSTFRDIPWNSPFYWKLGFHVLDESELTAGFQQIRLQKAEAGLPIADRVIMQCELG
;
A
#
# COMPACT_ATOMS: atom_id res chain seq x y z
N MET A 1 6.17 18.84 -1.08
CA MET A 1 7.32 18.10 -0.56
C MET A 1 7.19 16.68 -1.07
N GLU A 2 8.06 16.24 -1.98
CA GLU A 2 7.94 14.92 -2.61
C GLU A 2 8.57 13.86 -1.72
N ILE A 3 7.75 13.05 -1.04
CA ILE A 3 8.26 11.89 -0.30
C ILE A 3 8.29 10.71 -1.26
N THR A 4 9.50 10.32 -1.64
CA THR A 4 9.75 9.12 -2.45
C THR A 4 10.43 8.11 -1.56
N ALA A 5 9.82 6.95 -1.33
CA ALA A 5 10.63 5.81 -0.87
C ALA A 5 11.01 4.99 -2.08
N ILE A 6 12.30 4.74 -2.22
CA ILE A 6 12.83 3.73 -3.10
C ILE A 6 12.44 2.38 -2.48
N ILE A 7 11.77 1.55 -3.27
CA ILE A 7 11.41 0.20 -2.88
C ILE A 7 12.41 -0.69 -3.61
N ASP A 8 13.34 -1.28 -2.85
CA ASP A 8 14.33 -2.20 -3.37
C ASP A 8 13.72 -3.60 -3.53
N GLY A 9 13.83 -4.21 -4.72
CA GLY A 9 13.27 -5.53 -5.04
C GLY A 9 12.79 -5.70 -6.49
N SER A 10 12.76 -6.96 -6.96
CA SER A 10 12.21 -7.31 -8.28
C SER A 10 10.69 -7.39 -8.22
N TYR A 11 9.98 -6.32 -8.58
CA TYR A 11 8.50 -6.28 -8.58
C TYR A 11 7.93 -6.39 -10.00
N ARG A 12 6.86 -7.19 -10.17
CA ARG A 12 6.08 -7.29 -11.41
C ARG A 12 5.23 -6.03 -11.65
N TYR A 13 4.78 -5.37 -10.58
CA TYR A 13 4.06 -4.10 -10.62
C TYR A 13 4.54 -3.20 -9.50
N LEU A 14 4.91 -1.96 -9.82
CA LEU A 14 5.21 -0.89 -8.89
C LEU A 14 4.44 0.36 -9.33
N LEU A 15 3.28 0.61 -8.71
CA LEU A 15 2.59 1.88 -8.93
C LEU A 15 3.17 2.90 -7.95
N ARG A 16 3.96 3.86 -8.44
CA ARG A 16 4.40 5.02 -7.66
C ARG A 16 3.50 6.18 -8.02
N ARG A 17 2.84 6.76 -7.02
CA ARG A 17 2.23 8.10 -7.15
C ARG A 17 2.85 9.04 -6.12
N VAL A 18 3.17 10.25 -6.56
CA VAL A 18 3.66 11.31 -5.69
C VAL A 18 2.55 11.70 -4.73
N TRP A 19 2.86 11.81 -3.44
CA TRP A 19 1.97 12.40 -2.44
C TRP A 19 1.74 13.88 -2.80
N ASP A 20 0.53 14.22 -3.26
CA ASP A 20 0.12 15.60 -3.48
C ASP A 20 -0.62 16.09 -2.23
N VAL A 21 -0.01 17.03 -1.51
CA VAL A 21 -0.61 17.65 -0.30
C VAL A 21 -1.91 18.40 -0.62
N ASN A 22 -2.09 18.83 -1.87
CA ASN A 22 -3.30 19.52 -2.33
C ASN A 22 -4.37 18.54 -2.84
N ASN A 23 -3.99 17.28 -3.05
CA ASN A 23 -4.90 16.19 -3.40
C ASN A 23 -4.49 14.90 -2.65
N PRO A 24 -4.62 14.89 -1.31
CA PRO A 24 -4.11 13.82 -0.46
C PRO A 24 -4.84 12.48 -0.68
N GLN A 25 -5.92 12.49 -1.47
CA GLN A 25 -6.79 11.34 -1.63
C GLN A 25 -6.22 10.25 -2.54
N ILE A 26 -5.11 10.51 -3.24
CA ILE A 26 -4.56 9.55 -4.21
C ILE A 26 -3.15 9.13 -3.81
N THR A 27 -3.00 7.93 -3.26
CA THR A 27 -1.68 7.28 -3.15
C THR A 27 -1.81 5.77 -3.13
N PHE A 28 -1.05 5.11 -3.99
CA PHE A 28 -0.93 3.65 -4.03
C PHE A 28 0.55 3.29 -4.05
N ILE A 29 0.90 2.21 -3.35
CA ILE A 29 2.09 1.43 -3.65
C ILE A 29 1.66 -0.02 -3.61
N MET A 30 1.64 -0.63 -4.78
CA MET A 30 1.41 -2.06 -4.98
C MET A 30 2.78 -2.74 -5.05
N LEU A 31 2.98 -3.75 -4.21
CA LEU A 31 4.15 -4.61 -4.20
C LEU A 31 3.69 -5.99 -4.65
N ASN A 32 4.08 -6.40 -5.85
CA ASN A 32 4.03 -7.80 -6.25
C ASN A 32 5.47 -8.23 -6.59
N PRO A 33 6.20 -8.92 -5.70
CA PRO A 33 7.49 -9.47 -6.08
C PRO A 33 7.30 -10.47 -7.23
N LYS A 34 8.12 -10.36 -8.26
CA LYS A 34 7.97 -11.17 -9.48
C LYS A 34 8.00 -12.66 -9.14
N GLY A 35 6.95 -13.38 -9.51
CA GLY A 35 6.81 -14.83 -9.23
C GLY A 35 5.99 -15.19 -7.99
N TYR A 36 5.44 -14.21 -7.27
CA TYR A 36 4.53 -14.46 -6.14
C TYR A 36 3.06 -14.38 -6.61
N PRO A 37 2.19 -15.27 -6.10
CA PRO A 37 0.78 -15.30 -6.46
C PRO A 37 -0.03 -14.24 -5.71
N ILE A 38 0.61 -13.23 -5.11
CA ILE A 38 -0.05 -12.30 -4.21
C ILE A 38 0.41 -10.87 -4.51
N ALA A 39 -0.56 -9.95 -4.61
CA ALA A 39 -0.32 -8.50 -4.60
C ALA A 39 -0.75 -7.91 -3.27
N SER A 40 0.05 -6.95 -2.76
CA SER A 40 -0.30 -6.17 -1.59
C SER A 40 -0.20 -4.68 -1.87
N LEU A 41 -1.05 -3.87 -1.25
CA LEU A 41 -1.02 -2.42 -1.35
C LEU A 41 -1.31 -1.74 -0.02
N SER A 42 -0.95 -0.45 0.08
CA SER A 42 -1.42 0.42 1.16
C SER A 42 -2.27 1.57 0.61
N THR A 43 -3.44 1.78 1.21
CA THR A 43 -4.41 2.83 0.85
C THR A 43 -5.02 3.48 2.10
N PHE A 44 -5.79 4.55 1.94
CA PHE A 44 -6.52 5.19 3.05
C PHE A 44 -7.75 4.40 3.45
N ARG A 45 -7.94 4.28 4.77
CA ARG A 45 -9.08 3.60 5.38
C ARG A 45 -10.40 4.31 5.06
N ASP A 46 -10.45 5.61 5.32
CA ASP A 46 -11.70 6.36 5.43
C ASP A 46 -12.08 7.11 4.15
N ILE A 47 -11.39 6.85 3.03
CA ILE A 47 -11.76 7.40 1.72
C ILE A 47 -12.85 6.53 1.10
N PRO A 48 -14.10 7.03 0.95
CA PRO A 48 -15.26 6.19 0.65
C PRO A 48 -15.17 5.42 -0.67
N TRP A 49 -14.38 5.90 -1.63
CA TRP A 49 -14.21 5.25 -2.94
C TRP A 49 -13.05 4.25 -3.00
N ASN A 50 -12.07 4.33 -2.09
CA ASN A 50 -10.87 3.49 -2.12
C ASN A 50 -11.19 2.03 -1.79
N SER A 51 -11.76 1.80 -0.60
CA SER A 51 -12.06 0.45 -0.14
C SER A 51 -13.01 -0.31 -1.11
N PRO A 52 -14.14 0.27 -1.58
CA PRO A 52 -15.00 -0.40 -2.55
C PRO A 52 -14.34 -0.66 -3.91
N PHE A 53 -13.43 0.21 -4.35
CA PHE A 53 -12.69 0.00 -5.60
C PHE A 53 -11.78 -1.23 -5.50
N TYR A 54 -10.98 -1.33 -4.44
CA TYR A 54 -10.07 -2.44 -4.23
C TYR A 54 -10.77 -3.75 -3.89
N TRP A 55 -11.85 -3.68 -3.12
CA TRP A 55 -12.68 -4.84 -2.82
C TRP A 55 -13.25 -5.48 -4.09
N LYS A 56 -13.71 -4.68 -5.06
CA LYS A 56 -14.15 -5.18 -6.39
C LYS A 56 -13.04 -5.84 -7.21
N LEU A 57 -11.78 -5.48 -6.96
CA LEU A 57 -10.61 -6.08 -7.58
C LEU A 57 -10.11 -7.34 -6.82
N GLY A 58 -10.85 -7.80 -5.81
CA GLY A 58 -10.52 -8.99 -5.01
C GLY A 58 -9.57 -8.72 -3.84
N PHE A 59 -9.27 -7.46 -3.53
CA PHE A 59 -8.47 -7.13 -2.37
C PHE A 59 -9.30 -7.16 -1.08
N HIS A 60 -8.70 -7.66 -0.02
CA HIS A 60 -9.24 -7.61 1.34
C HIS A 60 -8.26 -6.87 2.25
N VAL A 61 -8.77 -6.23 3.31
CA VAL A 61 -7.94 -5.58 4.34
C VAL A 61 -7.26 -6.67 5.16
N LEU A 62 -5.97 -6.49 5.46
CA LEU A 62 -5.26 -7.31 6.42
C LEU A 62 -5.37 -6.72 7.82
N ASP A 63 -5.71 -7.56 8.79
CA ASP A 63 -5.63 -7.22 10.21
C ASP A 63 -4.18 -7.10 10.67
N GLU A 64 -3.96 -6.40 11.78
CA GLU A 64 -2.61 -6.21 12.35
C GLU A 64 -1.90 -7.56 12.64
N SER A 65 -2.65 -8.61 12.99
CA SER A 65 -2.10 -9.95 13.21
C SER A 65 -1.64 -10.66 11.93
N GLU A 66 -2.15 -10.24 10.77
CA GLU A 66 -1.78 -10.79 9.46
C GLU A 66 -0.58 -10.05 8.85
N LEU A 67 -0.20 -8.91 9.43
CA LEU A 67 0.94 -8.14 8.97
C LEU A 67 2.26 -8.84 9.33
N THR A 68 2.90 -9.39 8.30
CA THR A 68 4.27 -9.91 8.39
C THR A 68 5.26 -8.85 8.89
N ALA A 69 6.40 -9.31 9.41
CA ALA A 69 7.49 -8.43 9.82
C ALA A 69 7.94 -7.46 8.72
N GLY A 70 7.88 -7.88 7.45
CA GLY A 70 8.19 -7.02 6.29
C GLY A 70 7.20 -5.86 6.15
N PHE A 71 5.90 -6.08 6.35
CA PHE A 71 4.91 -5.01 6.33
C PHE A 71 5.13 -4.01 7.46
N GLN A 72 5.45 -4.50 8.66
CA GLN A 72 5.72 -3.65 9.82
C GLN A 72 6.97 -2.78 9.58
N GLN A 73 8.04 -3.34 9.00
CA GLN A 73 9.23 -2.58 8.62
C GLN A 73 8.94 -1.50 7.59
N ILE A 74 8.16 -1.82 6.54
CA ILE A 74 7.76 -0.84 5.53
C ILE A 74 6.92 0.28 6.16
N ARG A 75 5.97 -0.06 7.04
CA ARG A 75 5.16 0.95 7.76
C ARG A 75 6.04 1.88 8.60
N LEU A 76 7.00 1.33 9.33
CA LEU A 76 7.92 2.13 10.15
C LEU A 76 8.74 3.10 9.30
N GLN A 77 9.41 2.61 8.24
CA GLN A 77 10.20 3.44 7.33
C GLN A 77 9.35 4.55 6.69
N LYS A 78 8.09 4.24 6.36
CA LYS A 78 7.16 5.21 5.76
C LYS A 78 6.64 6.22 6.78
N ALA A 79 6.39 5.80 8.02
CA ALA A 79 6.03 6.69 9.12
C ALA A 79 7.17 7.69 9.40
N GLU A 80 8.41 7.21 9.47
CA GLU A 80 9.61 8.06 9.62
C GLU A 80 9.76 9.05 8.46
N ALA A 81 9.39 8.65 7.25
CA ALA A 81 9.37 9.51 6.07
C ALA A 81 8.16 10.48 6.02
N GLY A 82 7.26 10.47 7.02
CA GLY A 82 6.12 11.38 7.14
C GLY A 82 4.81 10.90 6.52
N LEU A 83 4.70 9.62 6.13
CA LEU A 83 3.44 9.06 5.64
C LEU A 83 2.46 8.81 6.81
N PRO A 84 1.18 9.22 6.72
CA PRO A 84 0.21 9.01 7.80
C PRO A 84 -0.25 7.55 7.85
N ILE A 85 0.50 6.71 8.56
CA ILE A 85 0.24 5.26 8.65
C ILE A 85 -1.05 4.95 9.43
N ALA A 86 -1.43 5.79 10.39
CA ALA A 86 -2.64 5.59 11.19
C ALA A 86 -3.93 5.63 10.34
N ASP A 87 -3.93 6.45 9.28
CA ASP A 87 -5.10 6.63 8.40
C ASP A 87 -5.14 5.60 7.26
N ARG A 88 -4.20 4.64 7.28
CA ARG A 88 -3.97 3.69 6.20
C ARG A 88 -4.24 2.26 6.61
N VAL A 89 -4.61 1.46 5.61
CA VAL A 89 -4.74 0.02 5.70
C VAL A 89 -3.84 -0.64 4.66
N ILE A 90 -3.44 -1.87 4.95
CA ILE A 90 -2.81 -2.75 3.96
C ILE A 90 -3.91 -3.67 3.43
N MET A 91 -3.93 -3.86 2.12
CA MET A 91 -4.84 -4.79 1.47
C MET A 91 -4.05 -5.80 0.64
N GLN A 92 -4.60 -7.00 0.49
CA GLN A 92 -3.98 -8.10 -0.24
C GLN A 92 -4.98 -8.79 -1.18
N CYS A 93 -4.52 -9.28 -2.32
CA CYS A 93 -5.28 -10.16 -3.20
C CYS A 93 -4.39 -11.25 -3.81
N GLU A 94 -4.99 -12.40 -4.11
CA GLU A 94 -4.34 -13.43 -4.91
C GLU A 94 -4.40 -13.07 -6.40
N LEU A 95 -3.29 -13.30 -7.09
CA LEU A 95 -3.14 -13.13 -8.52
C LEU A 95 -3.22 -14.53 -9.16
N GLY A 96 -4.35 -14.80 -9.81
CA GLY A 96 -4.56 -16.00 -10.63
C GLY A 96 -3.72 -16.05 -11.89
#